data_AF-A0A1J4K2W8-F1
#
_entry.id   AF-A0A1J4K2W8-F1
#
_cell.length_a   1.000
_cell.length_b   1.000
_cell.length_c   1.000
_cell.angle_alpha   90.00
_cell.angle_beta   90.00
_cell.angle_gamma   90.00
#
_symmetry.space_group_name_H-M   'P 1'
#
loop_
_entity.id
_entity.type
_entity.pdbx_description
1 polymer ?
#
loop_
_entity_poly.entity_id
_entity_poly.type
_entity_poly.pdbx_seq_one_letter_code
_entity_poly.pdbx_strand_id
1 'polypeptide(L)'
;MEGMDGLDPADIEKLPKGAQVTVIFDTSMGEFMAIPRCVDPSQQPKEEEDYIWPQYRLKPLLLTEKRFLRKQRPGITNDQIKALILANKSNDASENEKYQDAAKMCFEAIALDPNCIDAYSYLAKAMLCFDEDMFSSIEASRELLIFARMSYEPLFKMLSNGTFYNCAPTRPYIRLISNIGTYARCVGDIELAIYCYEELIRLNHRDNTGARSPLMAAYIEVLGRKRNNPTYQFQRTFQVVDQFLSAKLDTSDNTNVFGDDRDDVNVRYFDLVSAFYHKSRNLTNLIKKENQRNSKMVDCVLRDKKIEINDPEVAGMFNQFVYGNKNDEVYVHGAYLVTAMQEWPDLLANMMSVVRKLPKSRILEDTLRQLSYNHKDTININSLLNQKLIKEGNEKLELGRKLMTNKDILKAYLAFSEAKAKFETVAMNTRTRWYQHAPFAIVSNRCTCAVILKEWNIARIDARFTLEMKPDHQRTYEKLPLIAEAFGAPRIKAQLELNLKKIAEGTVKTENQWKQLAQYSSVAISLTSLILSKNRSLTEEMLQEMLKRGIDDMYTPVNLKPDMFPMLPWVPRDSLECEQTGLYK
;
A
#
# COMPACT_ATOMS: atom_id res chain seq x y z
N MET A 1 -42.59 24.87 -7.91
CA MET A 1 -42.16 26.01 -8.75
C MET A 1 -42.25 27.23 -7.89
N GLU A 2 -41.12 27.63 -7.31
CA GLU A 2 -40.75 28.97 -6.81
C GLU A 2 -39.37 28.77 -6.15
N GLY A 3 -38.33 29.43 -6.68
CA GLY A 3 -36.95 29.33 -6.18
C GLY A 3 -35.90 28.75 -7.13
N MET A 4 -36.04 28.89 -8.46
CA MET A 4 -34.97 28.59 -9.42
C MET A 4 -34.55 29.86 -10.15
N ASP A 5 -33.78 30.72 -9.49
CA ASP A 5 -33.03 31.79 -10.16
C ASP A 5 -31.68 31.21 -10.58
N GLY A 6 -31.46 31.00 -11.88
CA GLY A 6 -30.14 30.63 -12.40
C GLY A 6 -30.06 29.86 -13.73
N LEU A 7 -31.19 29.43 -14.31
CA LEU A 7 -31.19 28.82 -15.65
C LEU A 7 -31.85 29.78 -16.65
N ASP A 8 -31.09 30.19 -17.67
CA ASP A 8 -31.62 30.93 -18.81
C ASP A 8 -32.68 30.06 -19.52
N PRO A 9 -33.93 30.52 -19.64
CA PRO A 9 -34.99 29.79 -20.34
C PRO A 9 -34.60 29.31 -21.75
N ALA A 10 -33.68 30.02 -22.42
CA ALA A 10 -33.17 29.65 -23.75
C ALA A 10 -32.35 28.35 -23.78
N ASP A 11 -31.79 27.92 -22.64
CA ASP A 11 -31.04 26.66 -22.55
C ASP A 11 -31.92 25.45 -22.24
N ILE A 12 -33.12 25.69 -21.69
CA ILE A 12 -34.13 24.65 -21.45
C ILE A 12 -34.79 24.22 -22.78
N GLU A 13 -34.97 25.14 -23.72
CA GLU A 13 -35.54 24.83 -25.06
C GLU A 13 -34.64 23.98 -25.95
N LYS A 14 -33.33 23.90 -25.66
CA LYS A 14 -32.38 23.06 -26.40
C LYS A 14 -32.36 21.60 -25.95
N LEU A 15 -33.06 21.26 -24.86
CA LEU A 15 -33.07 19.89 -24.34
C LEU A 15 -33.98 18.98 -25.18
N PRO A 16 -33.56 17.73 -25.47
CA PRO A 16 -34.41 16.77 -26.17
C PRO A 16 -35.73 16.52 -25.42
N LYS A 17 -36.85 16.43 -26.15
CA LYS A 17 -38.16 16.08 -25.58
C LYS A 17 -38.07 14.75 -24.82
N GLY A 18 -38.27 14.80 -23.50
CA GLY A 18 -38.20 13.65 -22.58
C GLY A 18 -37.04 13.68 -21.58
N ALA A 19 -36.15 14.69 -21.62
CA ALA A 19 -35.09 14.84 -20.64
C ALA A 19 -35.65 15.16 -19.23
N GLN A 20 -35.35 14.30 -18.25
CA GLN A 20 -35.59 14.59 -16.83
C GLN A 20 -34.36 15.26 -16.22
N VAL A 21 -34.53 16.48 -15.70
CA VAL A 21 -33.49 17.22 -14.97
C VAL A 21 -33.65 16.93 -13.48
N THR A 22 -32.58 16.47 -12.82
CA THR A 22 -32.52 16.36 -11.36
C THR A 22 -31.43 17.30 -10.88
N VAL A 23 -31.78 18.28 -10.04
CA VAL A 23 -30.83 19.23 -9.45
C VAL A 23 -30.18 18.54 -8.25
N ILE A 24 -28.86 18.38 -8.30
CA ILE A 24 -28.06 17.91 -7.16
C ILE A 24 -27.23 19.09 -6.68
N PHE A 25 -27.33 19.41 -5.39
CA PHE A 25 -26.51 20.43 -4.75
C PHE A 25 -25.07 19.92 -4.62
N ASP A 26 -24.15 20.48 -5.39
CA ASP A 26 -22.70 20.37 -5.18
C ASP A 26 -22.20 21.74 -4.69
N THR A 27 -21.84 21.83 -3.40
CA THR A 27 -21.38 23.08 -2.78
C THR A 27 -19.88 23.34 -3.00
N SER A 28 -19.21 22.65 -3.92
CA SER A 28 -17.76 22.77 -4.10
C SER A 28 -17.30 23.85 -5.10
N MET A 29 -18.21 24.50 -5.84
CA MET A 29 -17.94 25.73 -6.58
C MET A 29 -19.22 26.57 -6.69
N GLY A 30 -19.12 27.89 -6.56
CA GLY A 30 -20.24 28.82 -6.76
C GLY A 30 -20.77 28.94 -8.20
N GLU A 31 -20.57 27.90 -9.03
CA GLU A 31 -21.15 27.77 -10.36
C GLU A 31 -21.82 26.39 -10.48
N PHE A 32 -23.10 26.39 -10.84
CA PHE A 32 -23.90 25.20 -11.11
C PHE A 32 -23.36 24.48 -12.35
N MET A 33 -22.44 23.53 -12.19
CA MET A 33 -22.19 22.53 -13.23
C MET A 33 -23.16 21.37 -13.03
N ALA A 34 -24.15 21.26 -13.92
CA ALA A 34 -24.92 20.03 -14.07
C ALA A 34 -23.96 18.87 -14.39
N ILE A 35 -23.74 17.97 -13.44
CA ILE A 35 -23.08 16.70 -13.71
C ILE A 35 -24.09 15.87 -14.51
N PRO A 36 -23.82 15.51 -15.77
CA PRO A 36 -24.71 14.59 -16.49
C PRO A 36 -24.81 13.31 -15.68
N ARG A 37 -26.03 12.77 -15.48
CA ARG A 37 -26.20 11.37 -15.05
C ARG A 37 -25.18 10.54 -15.82
N CYS A 38 -24.49 9.62 -15.14
CA CYS A 38 -23.55 8.67 -15.74
C CYS A 38 -24.08 8.27 -17.12
N VAL A 39 -23.55 8.91 -18.17
CA VAL A 39 -23.87 8.56 -19.54
C VAL A 39 -23.46 7.10 -19.61
N ASP A 40 -24.37 6.24 -20.07
CA ASP A 40 -24.08 4.83 -20.27
C ASP A 40 -22.66 4.72 -20.84
N PRO A 41 -21.71 4.08 -20.14
CA PRO A 41 -20.33 4.00 -20.59
C PRO A 41 -20.23 3.43 -22.02
N SER A 42 -21.24 2.68 -22.47
CA SER A 42 -21.36 2.16 -23.83
C SER A 42 -21.63 3.23 -24.91
N GLN A 43 -22.15 4.40 -24.53
CA GLN A 43 -22.54 5.50 -25.42
C GLN A 43 -21.49 6.62 -25.50
N GLN A 44 -20.40 6.55 -24.75
CA GLN A 44 -19.32 7.52 -24.85
C GLN A 44 -18.43 7.20 -26.05
N PRO A 45 -18.02 8.21 -26.86
CA PRO A 45 -17.06 7.99 -27.93
C PRO A 45 -15.76 7.46 -27.31
N LYS A 46 -15.42 6.21 -27.63
CA LYS A 46 -14.20 5.56 -27.15
C LYS A 46 -12.99 6.23 -27.79
N GLU A 47 -12.08 6.75 -26.98
CA GLU A 47 -10.86 7.39 -27.48
C GLU A 47 -9.86 6.31 -27.92
N GLU A 48 -9.04 6.58 -28.94
CA GLU A 48 -8.10 5.59 -29.53
C GLU A 48 -7.13 5.01 -28.49
N GLU A 49 -6.69 5.83 -27.54
CA GLU A 49 -5.84 5.45 -26.42
C GLU A 49 -6.48 4.44 -25.44
N ASP A 50 -7.81 4.36 -25.38
CA ASP A 50 -8.51 3.42 -24.51
C ASP A 50 -8.39 1.95 -25.03
N TYR A 51 -8.01 1.77 -26.30
CA TYR A 51 -7.83 0.46 -26.95
C TYR A 51 -6.43 -0.14 -26.81
N ILE A 52 -5.48 0.59 -26.21
CA ILE A 52 -4.14 0.07 -25.92
C ILE A 52 -4.28 -1.06 -24.89
N TRP A 53 -3.84 -2.29 -25.20
CA TRP A 53 -4.10 -3.49 -24.39
C TRP A 53 -5.61 -3.72 -24.12
N PRO A 54 -6.41 -4.08 -25.14
CA PRO A 54 -7.88 -4.10 -25.06
C PRO A 54 -8.42 -5.20 -24.15
N GLN A 55 -7.63 -6.22 -23.82
CA GLN A 55 -8.00 -7.27 -22.88
C GLN A 55 -8.06 -6.78 -21.42
N TYR A 56 -7.41 -5.66 -21.09
CA TYR A 56 -7.42 -5.06 -19.76
C TYR A 56 -8.28 -3.80 -19.74
N ARG A 57 -9.16 -3.70 -18.74
CA ARG A 57 -10.15 -2.62 -18.67
C ARG A 57 -9.65 -1.51 -17.76
N LEU A 58 -9.84 -0.27 -18.21
CA LEU A 58 -9.61 0.89 -17.36
C LEU A 58 -10.79 1.04 -16.38
N LYS A 59 -10.50 1.17 -15.08
CA LYS A 59 -11.56 1.33 -14.06
C LYS A 59 -12.35 2.63 -14.29
N PRO A 60 -13.68 2.66 -14.04
CA PRO A 60 -14.51 3.84 -14.31
C PRO A 60 -14.02 5.15 -13.68
N LEU A 61 -13.47 5.08 -12.46
CA LEU A 61 -12.91 6.25 -11.75
C LEU A 61 -11.73 6.89 -12.49
N LEU A 62 -10.99 6.13 -13.29
CA LEU A 62 -9.86 6.65 -14.05
C LEU A 62 -10.30 7.32 -15.35
N LEU A 63 -11.43 6.92 -15.91
CA LEU A 63 -12.04 7.63 -17.05
C LEU A 63 -12.43 9.06 -16.64
N THR A 64 -12.95 9.25 -15.43
CA THR A 64 -13.27 10.59 -14.90
C THR A 64 -11.99 11.34 -14.51
N GLU A 65 -11.00 10.67 -13.91
CA GLU A 65 -9.69 11.27 -13.62
C GLU A 65 -8.99 11.82 -14.86
N LYS A 66 -9.02 11.09 -15.99
CA LYS A 66 -8.47 11.56 -17.28
C LYS A 66 -9.04 12.93 -17.68
N ARG A 67 -10.36 13.11 -17.54
CA ARG A 67 -11.03 14.38 -17.86
C ARG A 67 -10.61 15.49 -16.90
N PHE A 68 -10.55 15.21 -15.60
CA PHE A 68 -10.10 16.18 -14.62
C PHE A 68 -8.64 16.59 -14.83
N LEU A 69 -7.76 15.64 -15.17
CA LEU A 69 -6.36 15.93 -15.48
C LEU A 69 -6.21 16.88 -16.65
N ARG A 70 -6.93 16.64 -17.76
CA ARG A 70 -6.91 17.56 -18.92
C ARG A 70 -7.38 18.97 -18.57
N LYS A 71 -8.37 19.09 -17.67
CA LYS A 71 -8.90 20.40 -17.21
C LYS A 71 -7.97 21.10 -16.22
N GLN A 72 -7.41 20.36 -15.27
CA GLN A 72 -6.67 20.90 -14.12
C GLN A 72 -5.16 21.04 -14.39
N ARG A 73 -4.62 20.37 -15.41
CA ARG A 73 -3.21 20.47 -15.81
C ARG A 73 -3.10 20.94 -17.26
N PRO A 74 -3.22 22.26 -17.52
CA PRO A 74 -2.98 22.82 -18.85
C PRO A 74 -1.58 22.41 -19.36
N GLY A 75 -1.52 21.88 -20.58
CA GLY A 75 -0.27 21.40 -21.18
C GLY A 75 0.09 19.93 -20.88
N ILE A 76 -0.80 19.16 -20.23
CA ILE A 76 -0.62 17.70 -20.18
C ILE A 76 -0.61 17.12 -21.59
N THR A 77 0.40 16.30 -21.90
CA THR A 77 0.58 15.72 -23.23
C THR A 77 -0.24 14.44 -23.40
N ASN A 78 -0.51 14.06 -24.65
CA ASN A 78 -1.16 12.78 -24.95
C ASN A 78 -0.32 11.59 -24.46
N ASP A 79 1.01 11.69 -24.48
CA ASP A 79 1.89 10.63 -23.97
C ASP A 79 1.76 10.47 -22.45
N GLN A 80 1.61 11.57 -21.70
CA GLN A 80 1.34 11.52 -20.26
C GLN A 80 -0.03 10.88 -19.96
N ILE A 81 -1.06 11.18 -20.75
CA ILE A 81 -2.38 10.54 -20.62
C ILE A 81 -2.29 9.05 -20.94
N LYS A 82 -1.61 8.66 -22.04
CA LYS A 82 -1.39 7.26 -22.40
C LYS A 82 -0.58 6.51 -21.34
N ALA A 83 0.45 7.13 -20.76
CA ALA A 83 1.23 6.57 -19.67
C ALA A 83 0.35 6.28 -18.44
N LEU A 84 -0.53 7.21 -18.06
CA LEU A 84 -1.50 7.01 -16.98
C LEU A 84 -2.44 5.82 -17.27
N ILE A 85 -2.96 5.72 -18.50
CA ILE A 85 -3.86 4.63 -18.92
C ILE A 85 -3.12 3.29 -18.83
N LEU A 86 -1.95 3.18 -19.44
CA LEU A 86 -1.12 1.97 -19.42
C LEU A 86 -0.77 1.55 -18.00
N ALA A 87 -0.30 2.50 -17.18
CA ALA A 87 0.02 2.24 -15.79
C ALA A 87 -1.20 1.68 -15.04
N ASN A 88 -2.38 2.27 -15.19
CA ASN A 88 -3.54 1.75 -14.47
C ASN A 88 -4.15 0.48 -15.06
N LYS A 89 -3.97 0.20 -16.36
CA LYS A 89 -4.28 -1.12 -16.95
C LYS A 89 -3.34 -2.20 -16.43
N SER A 90 -2.08 -1.87 -16.12
CA SER A 90 -1.16 -2.81 -15.46
C SER A 90 -1.68 -3.29 -14.10
N ASN A 91 -2.43 -2.45 -13.39
CA ASN A 91 -3.07 -2.85 -12.14
C ASN A 91 -4.18 -3.89 -12.37
N ASP A 92 -5.02 -3.72 -13.40
CA ASP A 92 -6.03 -4.71 -13.80
C ASP A 92 -5.36 -6.03 -14.22
N ALA A 93 -4.28 -5.97 -15.02
CA ALA A 93 -3.49 -7.17 -15.35
C ALA A 93 -2.94 -7.87 -14.10
N SER A 94 -2.42 -7.12 -13.12
CA SER A 94 -1.92 -7.68 -11.86
C SER A 94 -3.03 -8.31 -11.02
N GLU A 95 -4.23 -7.71 -10.99
CA GLU A 95 -5.42 -8.28 -10.32
C GLU A 95 -5.90 -9.58 -10.98
N ASN A 96 -5.58 -9.79 -12.26
CA ASN A 96 -5.84 -11.03 -13.00
C ASN A 96 -4.62 -11.97 -13.07
N GLU A 97 -3.63 -11.78 -12.18
CA GLU A 97 -2.39 -12.57 -12.10
C GLU A 97 -1.57 -12.59 -13.41
N LYS A 98 -1.73 -11.57 -14.26
CA LYS A 98 -0.99 -11.36 -15.53
C LYS A 98 0.16 -10.40 -15.33
N TYR A 99 1.03 -10.75 -14.38
CA TYR A 99 2.07 -9.82 -13.92
C TYR A 99 3.15 -9.49 -14.95
N GLN A 100 3.45 -10.40 -15.90
CA GLN A 100 4.38 -10.10 -17.00
C GLN A 100 3.83 -9.00 -17.93
N ASP A 101 2.53 -9.06 -18.24
CA ASP A 101 1.84 -8.01 -19.00
C ASP A 101 1.81 -6.71 -18.19
N ALA A 102 1.57 -6.80 -16.88
CA ALA A 102 1.61 -5.65 -15.98
C ALA A 102 2.98 -4.95 -16.01
N ALA A 103 4.07 -5.69 -15.79
CA ALA A 103 5.43 -5.16 -15.83
C ALA A 103 5.75 -4.53 -17.19
N LYS A 104 5.35 -5.17 -18.29
CA LYS A 104 5.54 -4.64 -19.64
C LYS A 104 4.78 -3.31 -19.84
N MET A 105 3.51 -3.24 -19.44
CA MET A 105 2.72 -2.00 -19.50
C MET A 105 3.32 -0.89 -18.63
N CYS A 106 3.86 -1.21 -17.46
CA CYS A 106 4.58 -0.25 -16.63
C CYS A 106 5.81 0.32 -17.34
N PHE A 107 6.64 -0.52 -17.97
CA PHE A 107 7.80 -0.06 -18.75
C PHE A 107 7.40 0.76 -19.99
N GLU A 108 6.32 0.38 -20.67
CA GLU A 108 5.74 1.18 -21.77
C GLU A 108 5.28 2.56 -21.26
N ALA A 109 4.60 2.62 -20.12
CA ALA A 109 4.19 3.88 -19.49
C ALA A 109 5.41 4.74 -19.08
N ILE A 110 6.44 4.14 -18.49
CA ILE A 110 7.70 4.81 -18.11
C ILE A 110 8.44 5.36 -19.33
N ALA A 111 8.38 4.66 -20.47
CA ALA A 111 8.99 5.12 -21.70
C ALA A 111 8.28 6.37 -22.27
N LEU A 112 6.95 6.46 -22.11
CA LEU A 112 6.15 7.62 -22.53
C LEU A 112 6.27 8.80 -21.57
N ASP A 113 6.15 8.56 -20.26
CA ASP A 113 6.32 9.55 -19.21
C ASP A 113 7.16 8.99 -18.06
N PRO A 114 8.46 9.32 -18.00
CA PRO A 114 9.33 8.93 -16.89
C PRO A 114 8.86 9.42 -15.52
N ASN A 115 7.95 10.40 -15.44
CA ASN A 115 7.40 10.93 -14.21
C ASN A 115 6.08 10.27 -13.79
N CYS A 116 5.63 9.23 -14.51
CA CYS A 116 4.39 8.53 -14.20
C CYS A 116 4.52 7.71 -12.90
N ILE A 117 4.15 8.31 -11.77
CA ILE A 117 4.21 7.69 -10.44
C ILE A 117 3.44 6.38 -10.38
N ASP A 118 2.25 6.30 -10.99
CA ASP A 118 1.46 5.08 -11.06
C ASP A 118 2.23 3.94 -11.73
N ALA A 119 2.99 4.23 -12.79
CA ALA A 119 3.74 3.18 -13.51
C ALA A 119 4.77 2.51 -12.60
N TYR A 120 5.50 3.27 -11.79
CA TYR A 120 6.45 2.71 -10.83
C TYR A 120 5.76 2.06 -9.62
N SER A 121 4.66 2.63 -9.16
CA SER A 121 3.86 2.07 -8.06
C SER A 121 3.30 0.69 -8.43
N TYR A 122 2.78 0.54 -9.65
CA TYR A 122 2.30 -0.74 -10.14
C TYR A 122 3.43 -1.66 -10.63
N LEU A 123 4.59 -1.13 -11.03
CA LEU A 123 5.78 -1.96 -11.22
C LEU A 123 6.20 -2.62 -9.91
N ALA A 124 6.05 -1.93 -8.77
CA ALA A 124 6.27 -2.53 -7.46
C ALA A 124 5.22 -3.59 -7.11
N LYS A 125 3.97 -3.42 -7.56
CA LYS A 125 2.92 -4.44 -7.43
C LYS A 125 3.19 -5.67 -8.32
N ALA A 126 3.67 -5.45 -9.54
CA ALA A 126 3.94 -6.51 -10.50
C ALA A 126 5.02 -7.50 -10.02
N MET A 127 5.86 -7.09 -9.06
CA MET A 127 6.86 -7.97 -8.42
C MET A 127 6.24 -9.14 -7.64
N LEU A 128 4.93 -9.08 -7.35
CA LEU A 128 4.16 -10.17 -6.77
C LEU A 128 3.93 -11.34 -7.75
N CYS A 129 4.51 -11.28 -8.95
CA CYS A 129 4.41 -12.27 -10.02
C CYS A 129 4.86 -13.67 -9.66
N PHE A 130 5.79 -13.77 -8.73
CA PHE A 130 6.48 -15.00 -8.44
C PHE A 130 6.31 -15.38 -6.97
N ASP A 131 6.11 -14.44 -6.04
CA ASP A 131 5.88 -14.75 -4.62
C ASP A 131 5.08 -13.62 -3.96
N GLU A 132 4.49 -13.87 -2.78
CA GLU A 132 3.91 -12.82 -1.92
C GLU A 132 5.01 -11.96 -1.25
N ASP A 133 6.06 -11.58 -1.99
CA ASP A 133 7.18 -10.75 -1.54
C ASP A 133 6.77 -9.27 -1.45
N MET A 134 5.78 -9.04 -0.61
CA MET A 134 5.19 -7.73 -0.35
C MET A 134 6.14 -6.79 0.37
N PHE A 135 7.13 -7.31 1.09
CA PHE A 135 8.17 -6.48 1.70
C PHE A 135 9.00 -5.75 0.64
N SER A 136 9.44 -6.43 -0.42
CA SER A 136 10.13 -5.76 -1.54
C SER A 136 9.22 -4.72 -2.22
N SER A 137 7.91 -4.97 -2.31
CA SER A 137 6.95 -3.96 -2.79
C SER A 137 6.86 -2.74 -1.88
N ILE A 138 6.88 -2.93 -0.55
CA ILE A 138 6.93 -1.82 0.43
C ILE A 138 8.23 -1.02 0.24
N GLU A 139 9.39 -1.68 0.19
CA GLU A 139 10.70 -1.03 0.00
C GLU A 139 10.73 -0.18 -1.28
N ALA A 140 10.26 -0.73 -2.40
CA ALA A 140 10.18 -0.04 -3.68
C ALA A 140 9.22 1.16 -3.65
N SER A 141 8.04 1.00 -3.04
CA SER A 141 7.05 2.06 -2.93
C SER A 141 7.50 3.19 -1.99
N ARG A 142 8.20 2.87 -0.90
CA ARG A 142 8.78 3.87 0.01
C ARG A 142 9.90 4.66 -0.65
N GLU A 143 10.73 4.00 -1.45
CA GLU A 143 11.73 4.69 -2.25
C GLU A 143 11.09 5.67 -3.25
N LEU A 144 10.00 5.25 -3.92
CA LEU A 144 9.24 6.10 -4.85
C LEU A 144 8.64 7.34 -4.16
N LEU A 145 8.31 7.28 -2.86
CA LEU A 145 7.79 8.44 -2.12
C LEU A 145 8.75 9.62 -2.16
N ILE A 146 10.07 9.40 -2.20
CA ILE A 146 11.04 10.49 -2.29
C ILE A 146 10.83 11.28 -3.57
N PHE A 147 10.86 10.58 -4.71
CA PHE A 147 10.66 11.20 -6.02
C PHE A 147 9.26 11.83 -6.15
N ALA A 148 8.23 11.15 -5.65
CA ALA A 148 6.87 11.67 -5.66
C ALA A 148 6.76 12.96 -4.84
N ARG A 149 7.37 13.01 -3.66
CA ARG A 149 7.37 14.23 -2.82
C ARG A 149 8.09 15.40 -3.47
N MET A 150 9.20 15.15 -4.15
CA MET A 150 9.89 16.18 -4.95
C MET A 150 8.97 16.71 -6.06
N SER A 151 8.23 15.82 -6.72
CA SER A 151 7.34 16.17 -7.84
C SER A 151 6.09 16.93 -7.39
N TYR A 152 5.62 16.68 -6.17
CA TYR A 152 4.38 17.24 -5.62
C TYR A 152 4.60 18.37 -4.61
N GLU A 153 5.84 18.76 -4.32
CA GLU A 153 6.17 19.83 -3.37
C GLU A 153 5.38 21.13 -3.61
N PRO A 154 5.24 21.64 -4.85
CA PRO A 154 4.44 22.84 -5.08
C PRO A 154 2.97 22.65 -4.71
N LEU A 155 2.39 21.47 -4.99
CA LEU A 155 0.99 21.18 -4.70
C LEU A 155 0.74 21.00 -3.20
N PHE A 156 1.71 20.48 -2.45
CA PHE A 156 1.60 20.42 -0.99
C PHE A 156 1.53 21.81 -0.35
N LYS A 157 2.17 22.83 -0.95
CA LYS A 157 2.15 24.21 -0.45
C LYS A 157 0.91 24.99 -0.89
N MET A 158 0.30 24.61 -2.02
CA MET A 158 -0.82 25.33 -2.62
C MET A 158 -2.19 24.84 -2.16
N LEU A 159 -2.34 23.54 -1.88
CA LEU A 159 -3.63 22.93 -1.61
C LEU A 159 -3.99 23.03 -0.12
N SER A 160 -5.28 23.21 0.16
CA SER A 160 -5.78 23.25 1.53
C SER A 160 -5.85 21.86 2.16
N ASN A 161 -5.97 21.82 3.48
CA ASN A 161 -5.98 20.60 4.27
C ASN A 161 -7.11 19.66 3.83
N GLY A 162 -6.78 18.38 3.67
CA GLY A 162 -7.77 17.37 3.31
C GLY A 162 -8.36 17.46 1.90
N THR A 163 -7.91 18.41 1.06
CA THR A 163 -8.41 18.56 -0.33
C THR A 163 -7.44 18.04 -1.37
N PHE A 164 -6.34 17.41 -0.95
CA PHE A 164 -5.27 16.97 -1.85
C PHE A 164 -5.82 16.09 -2.98
N TYR A 165 -6.69 15.12 -2.65
CA TYR A 165 -7.33 14.21 -3.62
C TYR A 165 -8.22 14.89 -4.68
N ASN A 166 -8.76 16.08 -4.38
CA ASN A 166 -9.61 16.84 -5.31
C ASN A 166 -8.82 17.37 -6.51
N CYS A 167 -7.49 17.47 -6.37
CA CYS A 167 -6.56 17.78 -7.45
C CYS A 167 -6.18 16.47 -8.17
N ALA A 168 -6.71 16.23 -9.36
CA ALA A 168 -6.45 15.00 -10.13
C ALA A 168 -4.95 14.68 -10.31
N PRO A 169 -4.04 15.66 -10.55
CA PRO A 169 -2.59 15.41 -10.59
C PRO A 169 -1.99 14.72 -9.37
N THR A 170 -2.59 14.87 -8.19
CA THR A 170 -2.06 14.32 -6.93
C THR A 170 -2.53 12.90 -6.61
N ARG A 171 -3.56 12.42 -7.30
CA ARG A 171 -4.16 11.10 -7.04
C ARG A 171 -3.17 9.93 -7.16
N PRO A 172 -2.16 9.96 -8.05
CA PRO A 172 -1.09 8.96 -8.02
C PRO A 172 -0.33 8.89 -6.70
N TYR A 173 -0.11 10.02 -6.00
CA TYR A 173 0.51 10.04 -4.67
C TYR A 173 -0.39 9.37 -3.62
N ILE A 174 -1.69 9.65 -3.67
CA ILE A 174 -2.68 9.02 -2.78
C ILE A 174 -2.73 7.50 -3.02
N ARG A 175 -2.76 7.06 -4.28
CA ARG A 175 -2.69 5.63 -4.63
C ARG A 175 -1.40 4.97 -4.15
N LEU A 176 -0.26 5.66 -4.26
CA LEU A 176 1.01 5.15 -3.75
C LEU A 176 0.96 4.88 -2.24
N ILE A 177 0.46 5.81 -1.43
CA ILE A 177 0.30 5.60 0.02
C ILE A 177 -0.70 4.47 0.31
N SER A 178 -1.80 4.41 -0.44
CA SER A 178 -2.79 3.34 -0.31
C SER A 178 -2.23 1.96 -0.62
N ASN A 179 -1.38 1.84 -1.64
CA ASN A 179 -0.68 0.60 -1.97
C ASN A 179 0.27 0.18 -0.83
N ILE A 180 1.06 1.11 -0.28
CA ILE A 180 1.93 0.81 0.88
C ILE A 180 1.11 0.29 2.06
N GLY A 181 0.01 0.98 2.41
CA GLY A 181 -0.86 0.54 3.51
C GLY A 181 -1.47 -0.84 3.28
N THR A 182 -1.84 -1.16 2.03
CA THR A 182 -2.34 -2.47 1.64
C THR A 182 -1.28 -3.56 1.81
N TYR A 183 -0.07 -3.34 1.29
CA TYR A 183 1.04 -4.30 1.42
C TYR A 183 1.42 -4.50 2.89
N ALA A 184 1.54 -3.41 3.66
CA ALA A 184 1.82 -3.44 5.09
C ALA A 184 0.79 -4.29 5.85
N ARG A 185 -0.50 -4.13 5.51
CA ARG A 185 -1.57 -4.92 6.11
C ARG A 185 -1.44 -6.40 5.81
N CYS A 186 -1.12 -6.75 4.57
CA CYS A 186 -0.98 -8.15 4.14
C CYS A 186 0.22 -8.85 4.80
N VAL A 187 1.34 -8.15 5.03
CA VAL A 187 2.49 -8.71 5.77
C VAL A 187 2.35 -8.65 7.30
N GLY A 188 1.25 -8.07 7.81
CA GLY A 188 0.97 -7.96 9.24
C GLY A 188 1.67 -6.78 9.94
N ASP A 189 2.26 -5.86 9.19
CA ASP A 189 2.83 -4.59 9.67
C ASP A 189 1.72 -3.55 9.86
N ILE A 190 1.00 -3.70 10.97
CA ILE A 190 -0.19 -2.89 11.26
C ILE A 190 0.18 -1.47 11.65
N GLU A 191 1.38 -1.27 12.22
CA GLU A 191 1.85 0.07 12.57
C GLU A 191 2.04 0.91 11.30
N LEU A 192 2.73 0.36 10.29
CA LEU A 192 2.86 1.00 9.00
C LEU A 192 1.51 1.20 8.29
N ALA A 193 0.62 0.21 8.34
CA ALA A 193 -0.73 0.35 7.76
C ALA A 193 -1.51 1.52 8.39
N ILE A 194 -1.46 1.67 9.72
CA ILE A 194 -2.08 2.79 10.44
C ILE A 194 -1.49 4.13 9.98
N TYR A 195 -0.16 4.24 9.89
CA TYR A 195 0.47 5.46 9.40
C TYR A 195 0.03 5.84 7.99
N CYS A 196 -0.11 4.86 7.09
CA CYS A 196 -0.64 5.07 5.75
C CYS A 196 -2.09 5.53 5.77
N TYR A 197 -2.98 4.86 6.49
CA TYR A 197 -4.40 5.22 6.49
C TYR A 197 -4.68 6.56 7.16
N GLU A 198 -3.96 6.90 8.24
CA GLU A 198 -4.01 8.24 8.83
C GLU A 198 -3.52 9.30 7.84
N GLU A 199 -2.42 9.04 7.12
CA GLU A 199 -1.93 9.98 6.11
C GLU A 199 -2.93 10.18 4.96
N LEU A 200 -3.58 9.10 4.52
CA LEU A 200 -4.63 9.17 3.51
C LEU A 200 -5.78 10.07 3.99
N ILE A 201 -6.29 9.87 5.20
CA ILE A 201 -7.38 10.69 5.74
C ILE A 201 -6.92 12.14 5.91
N ARG A 202 -5.66 12.38 6.34
CA ARG A 202 -5.09 13.72 6.49
C ARG A 202 -5.02 14.49 5.17
N LEU A 203 -4.72 13.81 4.08
CA LEU A 203 -4.66 14.39 2.73
C LEU A 203 -6.02 14.41 2.02
N ASN A 204 -6.98 13.60 2.48
CA ASN A 204 -8.27 13.36 1.84
C ASN A 204 -9.37 13.27 2.91
N HIS A 205 -9.82 14.42 3.43
CA HIS A 205 -10.81 14.47 4.51
C HIS A 205 -12.13 13.79 4.13
N ARG A 206 -12.51 13.81 2.84
CA ARG A 206 -13.73 13.17 2.32
C ARG A 206 -13.61 11.65 2.19
N ASP A 207 -12.41 11.11 2.44
CA ASP A 207 -12.08 9.69 2.34
C ASP A 207 -12.57 9.04 1.04
N ASN A 208 -12.31 9.71 -0.09
CA ASN A 208 -12.63 9.17 -1.41
C ASN A 208 -11.94 7.81 -1.73
N THR A 209 -11.03 7.35 -0.86
CA THR A 209 -10.31 6.08 -0.96
C THR A 209 -10.82 4.99 -0.02
N GLY A 210 -11.73 5.30 0.91
CA GLY A 210 -12.25 4.34 1.88
C GLY A 210 -11.23 3.86 2.92
N ALA A 211 -10.32 4.72 3.36
CA ALA A 211 -9.28 4.46 4.35
C ALA A 211 -9.78 4.40 5.81
N ARG A 212 -10.93 5.01 6.12
CA ARG A 212 -11.47 5.05 7.50
C ARG A 212 -11.82 3.65 8.04
N SER A 213 -12.51 2.83 7.27
CA SER A 213 -12.90 1.48 7.68
C SER A 213 -11.69 0.55 7.93
N PRO A 214 -10.69 0.43 7.03
CA PRO A 214 -9.49 -0.37 7.31
C PRO A 214 -8.63 0.22 8.43
N LEU A 215 -8.59 1.55 8.62
CA LEU A 215 -7.96 2.17 9.80
C LEU A 215 -8.63 1.70 11.09
N MET A 216 -9.97 1.66 11.11
CA MET A 216 -10.71 1.20 12.28
C MET A 216 -10.40 -0.26 12.64
N ALA A 217 -10.34 -1.15 11.64
CA ALA A 217 -9.91 -2.52 11.83
C ALA A 217 -8.47 -2.62 12.34
N ALA A 218 -7.55 -1.81 11.80
CA ALA A 218 -6.16 -1.76 12.24
C ALA A 218 -6.03 -1.28 13.70
N TYR A 219 -6.83 -0.30 14.12
CA TYR A 219 -6.90 0.12 15.52
C TYR A 219 -7.39 -1.00 16.44
N ILE A 220 -8.45 -1.73 16.07
CA ILE A 220 -8.92 -2.89 16.84
C ILE A 220 -7.79 -3.90 17.04
N GLU A 221 -7.05 -4.20 15.98
CA GLU A 221 -5.94 -5.15 16.03
C GLU A 221 -4.83 -4.69 16.98
N VAL A 222 -4.37 -3.45 16.85
CA VAL A 222 -3.30 -2.92 17.71
C VAL A 222 -3.72 -2.84 19.17
N LEU A 223 -4.97 -2.47 19.46
CA LEU A 223 -5.47 -2.50 20.84
C LEU A 223 -5.45 -3.91 21.42
N GLY A 224 -5.77 -4.92 20.61
CA GLY A 224 -5.67 -6.33 20.98
C GLY A 224 -4.22 -6.76 21.21
N ARG A 225 -3.30 -6.45 20.29
CA ARG A 225 -1.86 -6.71 20.45
C ARG A 225 -1.30 -6.09 21.73
N LYS A 226 -1.69 -4.85 22.04
CA LYS A 226 -1.26 -4.14 23.25
C LYS A 226 -1.80 -4.76 24.54
N ARG A 227 -3.06 -5.21 24.53
CA ARG A 227 -3.65 -5.97 25.64
C ARG A 227 -2.88 -7.28 25.85
N ASN A 228 -2.56 -7.95 24.75
CA ASN A 228 -1.96 -9.27 24.73
C ASN A 228 -0.45 -9.27 25.03
N ASN A 229 0.20 -8.15 24.74
CA ASN A 229 1.61 -7.93 24.96
C ASN A 229 1.85 -6.55 25.59
N PRO A 230 1.97 -6.48 26.93
CA PRO A 230 2.21 -5.21 27.63
C PRO A 230 3.50 -4.48 27.22
N THR A 231 4.47 -5.17 26.59
CA THR A 231 5.70 -4.54 26.11
C THR A 231 5.56 -3.95 24.70
N TYR A 232 4.38 -4.06 24.06
CA TYR A 232 4.11 -3.49 22.75
C TYR A 232 3.93 -1.97 22.87
N GLN A 233 4.85 -1.20 22.28
CA GLN A 233 5.00 0.25 22.54
C GLN A 233 4.30 1.16 21.53
N PHE A 234 3.31 0.69 20.77
CA PHE A 234 2.59 1.57 19.86
C PHE A 234 1.63 2.53 20.58
N GLN A 235 1.56 3.77 20.09
CA GLN A 235 0.95 4.89 20.81
C GLN A 235 -0.57 4.98 20.68
N ARG A 236 -1.23 4.19 19.82
CA ARG A 236 -2.69 4.22 19.68
C ARG A 236 -3.38 3.55 20.89
N THR A 237 -4.35 4.25 21.48
CA THR A 237 -5.09 3.85 22.68
C THR A 237 -6.59 3.93 22.42
N PHE A 238 -7.41 3.35 23.31
CA PHE A 238 -8.87 3.50 23.25
C PHE A 238 -9.29 4.98 23.17
N GLN A 239 -8.64 5.86 23.94
CA GLN A 239 -8.89 7.30 23.90
C GLN A 239 -8.65 7.92 22.51
N VAL A 240 -7.56 7.52 21.83
CA VAL A 240 -7.27 7.98 20.46
C VAL A 240 -8.36 7.51 19.50
N VAL A 241 -8.84 6.28 19.65
CA VAL A 241 -9.91 5.74 18.81
C VAL A 241 -11.26 6.42 19.09
N ASP A 242 -11.58 6.71 20.36
CA ASP A 242 -12.78 7.47 20.72
C ASP A 242 -12.74 8.90 20.14
N GLN A 243 -11.56 9.54 20.15
CA GLN A 243 -11.34 10.82 19.50
C GLN A 243 -11.51 10.72 17.98
N PHE A 244 -10.98 9.68 17.34
CA PHE A 244 -11.16 9.41 15.91
C PHE A 244 -12.65 9.29 15.54
N LEU A 245 -13.42 8.50 16.30
CA LEU A 245 -14.85 8.31 16.06
C LEU A 245 -15.70 9.56 16.31
N SER A 246 -15.18 10.53 17.07
CA SER A 246 -15.88 11.77 17.44
C SER A 246 -15.34 13.00 16.71
N ALA A 247 -14.29 12.81 15.90
CA ALA A 247 -13.65 13.91 15.20
C ALA A 247 -14.54 14.42 14.08
N LYS A 248 -14.48 15.73 13.88
CA LYS A 248 -15.07 16.42 12.74
C LYS A 248 -13.95 16.95 11.89
N LEU A 249 -13.90 16.50 10.65
CA LEU A 249 -12.97 17.02 9.66
C LEU A 249 -13.63 18.19 8.94
N ASP A 250 -12.82 19.06 8.34
CA ASP A 250 -13.32 20.18 7.56
C ASP A 250 -13.92 19.66 6.23
N THR A 251 -15.15 19.15 6.33
CA THR A 251 -15.98 18.68 5.23
C THR A 251 -17.27 19.50 5.24
N SER A 252 -17.84 19.72 4.06
CA SER A 252 -19.01 20.58 3.84
C SER A 252 -20.27 20.18 4.64
N ASP A 253 -20.30 18.97 5.18
CA ASP A 253 -21.41 18.36 5.91
C ASP A 253 -21.25 18.40 7.45
N ASN A 254 -20.08 18.79 7.99
CA ASN A 254 -19.80 18.89 9.45
C ASN A 254 -20.20 17.64 10.27
N THR A 255 -20.20 16.47 9.61
CA THR A 255 -20.50 15.18 10.22
C THR A 255 -19.24 14.59 10.88
N ASN A 256 -19.44 13.66 11.81
CA ASN A 256 -18.31 12.91 12.35
C ASN A 256 -17.67 12.05 11.24
N VAL A 257 -16.44 11.57 11.45
CA VAL A 257 -15.69 10.77 10.48
C VAL A 257 -16.49 9.58 9.87
N PHE A 258 -17.40 8.97 10.63
CA PHE A 258 -18.26 7.87 10.18
C PHE A 258 -19.75 8.26 10.04
N GLY A 259 -20.06 9.55 9.92
CA GLY A 259 -21.43 10.04 10.03
C GLY A 259 -21.95 10.00 11.47
N ASP A 260 -23.18 10.48 11.66
CA ASP A 260 -23.82 10.55 12.97
C ASP A 260 -24.46 9.22 13.40
N ASP A 261 -24.76 8.33 12.45
CA ASP A 261 -25.39 7.03 12.72
C ASP A 261 -24.39 5.93 13.17
N ARG A 262 -23.08 6.14 12.93
CA ARG A 262 -21.99 5.22 13.27
C ARG A 262 -22.24 3.79 12.81
N ASP A 263 -22.81 3.66 11.61
CA ASP A 263 -23.36 2.37 11.16
C ASP A 263 -22.32 1.42 10.55
N ASP A 264 -21.07 1.85 10.39
CA ASP A 264 -19.95 1.05 9.85
C ASP A 264 -19.66 -0.20 10.70
N VAL A 265 -19.52 -1.36 10.05
CA VAL A 265 -19.31 -2.65 10.74
C VAL A 265 -18.07 -2.68 11.63
N ASN A 266 -16.98 -2.01 11.25
CA ASN A 266 -15.77 -1.95 12.07
C ASN A 266 -15.99 -1.10 13.32
N VAL A 267 -16.81 -0.05 13.23
CA VAL A 267 -17.22 0.75 14.40
C VAL A 267 -18.07 -0.10 15.36
N ARG A 268 -19.04 -0.85 14.84
CA ARG A 268 -19.88 -1.75 15.67
C ARG A 268 -19.05 -2.82 16.38
N TYR A 269 -18.02 -3.36 15.72
CA TYR A 269 -17.11 -4.33 16.34
C TYR A 269 -16.13 -3.69 17.33
N PHE A 270 -15.72 -2.44 17.11
CA PHE A 270 -15.02 -1.70 18.14
C PHE A 270 -15.88 -1.46 19.38
N ASP A 271 -17.18 -1.19 19.23
CA ASP A 271 -18.08 -1.08 20.38
C ASP A 271 -18.14 -2.39 21.17
N LEU A 272 -18.11 -3.55 20.50
CA LEU A 272 -17.98 -4.86 21.16
C LEU A 272 -16.65 -4.99 21.92
N VAL A 273 -15.55 -4.61 21.28
CA VAL A 273 -14.20 -4.64 21.86
C VAL A 273 -14.10 -3.71 23.08
N SER A 274 -14.60 -2.48 22.97
CA SER A 274 -14.65 -1.48 24.04
C SER A 274 -15.52 -1.96 25.19
N ALA A 275 -16.73 -2.45 24.90
CA ALA A 275 -17.63 -3.03 25.91
C ALA A 275 -17.00 -4.22 26.64
N PHE A 276 -16.26 -5.07 25.93
CA PHE A 276 -15.52 -6.18 26.53
C PHE A 276 -14.37 -5.70 27.40
N TYR A 277 -13.53 -4.80 26.89
CA TYR A 277 -12.37 -4.25 27.59
C TYR A 277 -12.77 -3.55 28.89
N HIS A 278 -13.83 -2.75 28.86
CA HIS A 278 -14.36 -2.03 30.02
C HIS A 278 -15.32 -2.86 30.89
N LYS A 279 -15.48 -4.17 30.63
CA LYS A 279 -16.36 -5.07 31.38
C LYS A 279 -17.80 -4.58 31.48
N SER A 280 -18.31 -3.99 30.40
CA SER A 280 -19.66 -3.44 30.31
C SER A 280 -20.71 -4.54 30.50
N ARG A 281 -21.75 -4.25 31.30
CA ARG A 281 -22.91 -5.13 31.47
C ARG A 281 -23.72 -5.30 30.18
N ASN A 282 -23.53 -4.41 29.19
CA ASN A 282 -24.28 -4.41 27.93
C ASN A 282 -23.68 -5.32 26.84
N LEU A 283 -22.49 -5.92 27.05
CA LEU A 283 -21.79 -6.70 26.03
C LEU A 283 -22.67 -7.80 25.40
N THR A 284 -23.39 -8.56 26.21
CA THR A 284 -24.28 -9.64 25.74
C THR A 284 -25.36 -9.14 24.78
N ASN A 285 -25.93 -7.95 25.04
CA ASN A 285 -26.95 -7.38 24.17
C ASN A 285 -26.36 -6.87 22.86
N LEU A 286 -25.16 -6.27 22.89
CA LEU A 286 -24.45 -5.84 21.69
C LEU A 286 -24.14 -7.04 20.78
N ILE A 287 -23.65 -8.14 21.34
CA ILE A 287 -23.37 -9.37 20.57
C ILE A 287 -24.65 -9.90 19.91
N LYS A 288 -25.77 -9.97 20.65
CA LYS A 288 -27.05 -10.40 20.10
C LYS A 288 -27.55 -9.48 18.99
N LYS A 289 -27.41 -8.16 19.17
CA LYS A 289 -27.79 -7.15 18.18
C LYS A 289 -26.98 -7.32 16.91
N GLU A 290 -25.66 -7.48 17.01
CA GLU A 290 -24.80 -7.68 15.83
C GLU A 290 -25.13 -8.99 15.11
N ASN A 291 -25.36 -10.08 15.83
CA ASN A 291 -25.75 -11.35 15.20
C ASN A 291 -27.12 -11.28 14.50
N GLN A 292 -28.09 -10.53 15.05
CA GLN A 292 -29.37 -10.30 14.37
C GLN A 292 -29.18 -9.47 13.10
N ARG A 293 -28.32 -8.46 13.18
CA ARG A 293 -28.01 -7.55 12.09
C ARG A 293 -27.28 -8.26 10.96
N ASN A 294 -26.09 -8.80 11.22
CA ASN A 294 -25.28 -9.51 10.25
C ASN A 294 -24.70 -10.82 10.82
N SER A 295 -25.53 -11.85 10.87
CA SER A 295 -25.12 -13.20 11.27
C SER A 295 -23.99 -13.77 10.41
N LYS A 296 -23.91 -13.41 9.12
CA LYS A 296 -22.83 -13.88 8.23
C LYS A 296 -21.48 -13.31 8.65
N MET A 297 -21.42 -12.02 8.98
CA MET A 297 -20.19 -11.43 9.51
C MET A 297 -19.78 -12.07 10.84
N VAL A 298 -20.75 -12.33 11.74
CA VAL A 298 -20.48 -13.05 12.99
C VAL A 298 -19.94 -14.45 12.72
N ASP A 299 -20.53 -15.21 11.78
CA ASP A 299 -20.02 -16.52 11.37
C ASP A 299 -18.58 -16.45 10.86
N CYS A 300 -18.24 -15.42 10.05
CA CYS A 300 -16.88 -15.22 9.54
C CYS A 300 -15.88 -14.89 10.65
N VAL A 301 -16.22 -13.97 11.56
CA VAL A 301 -15.36 -13.60 12.71
C VAL A 301 -15.14 -14.79 13.65
N LEU A 302 -16.16 -15.62 13.84
CA LEU A 302 -16.06 -16.86 14.62
C LEU A 302 -15.38 -18.00 13.86
N ARG A 303 -14.99 -17.81 12.59
CA ARG A 303 -14.41 -18.80 11.68
C ARG A 303 -15.28 -20.03 11.42
N ASP A 304 -16.60 -19.91 11.62
CA ASP A 304 -17.57 -20.96 11.25
C ASP A 304 -17.70 -21.09 9.71
N LYS A 305 -17.35 -20.03 8.98
CA LYS A 305 -17.31 -20.00 7.51
C LYS A 305 -16.02 -19.34 7.02
N LYS A 306 -15.42 -19.93 5.99
CA LYS A 306 -14.38 -19.24 5.22
C LYS A 306 -15.02 -18.13 4.39
N ILE A 307 -14.31 -17.02 4.25
CA ILE A 307 -14.68 -16.01 3.25
C ILE A 307 -14.31 -16.61 1.90
N GLU A 308 -15.31 -17.07 1.14
CA GLU A 308 -15.13 -17.52 -0.23
C GLU A 308 -15.17 -16.29 -1.13
N ILE A 309 -14.01 -15.78 -1.54
CA ILE A 309 -13.87 -14.58 -2.39
C ILE A 309 -14.28 -14.90 -3.86
N ASN A 310 -14.42 -16.17 -4.21
CA ASN A 310 -14.59 -16.65 -5.59
C ASN A 310 -16.04 -16.70 -6.10
N ASP A 311 -16.97 -15.93 -5.51
CA ASP A 311 -18.32 -15.82 -6.09
C ASP A 311 -18.24 -14.98 -7.39
N PRO A 312 -18.56 -15.55 -8.57
CA PRO A 312 -18.48 -14.84 -9.85
C PRO A 312 -19.37 -13.59 -9.93
N GLU A 313 -20.41 -13.49 -9.10
CA GLU A 313 -21.23 -12.27 -9.00
C GLU A 313 -20.46 -11.10 -8.35
N VAL A 314 -19.44 -11.37 -7.53
CA VAL A 314 -18.65 -10.38 -6.78
C VAL A 314 -17.47 -9.84 -7.59
N ALA A 315 -16.89 -10.63 -8.50
CA ALA A 315 -15.83 -10.17 -9.41
C ALA A 315 -16.30 -9.00 -10.31
N GLY A 316 -17.62 -8.89 -10.56
CA GLY A 316 -18.24 -7.75 -11.23
C GLY A 316 -18.55 -6.54 -10.31
N MET A 317 -18.62 -6.73 -9.00
CA MET A 317 -19.12 -5.73 -8.02
C MET A 317 -18.08 -4.72 -7.54
N PHE A 318 -16.77 -4.96 -7.70
CA PHE A 318 -15.77 -3.88 -7.48
C PHE A 318 -16.01 -2.66 -8.41
N ASN A 319 -16.84 -2.80 -9.44
CA ASN A 319 -17.28 -1.74 -10.34
C ASN A 319 -18.72 -1.26 -10.12
N GLN A 320 -19.48 -1.84 -9.18
CA GLN A 320 -20.87 -1.46 -8.89
C GLN A 320 -21.10 -1.44 -7.37
N PHE A 321 -20.97 -0.25 -6.77
CA PHE A 321 -21.37 0.01 -5.39
C PHE A 321 -22.90 -0.17 -5.26
N VAL A 322 -23.35 -1.32 -4.75
CA VAL A 322 -24.69 -1.47 -4.20
C VAL A 322 -24.51 -1.62 -2.69
N TYR A 323 -24.85 -0.58 -1.94
CA TYR A 323 -24.75 -0.56 -0.48
C TYR A 323 -25.98 -1.29 0.10
N GLY A 324 -25.78 -2.24 1.03
CA GLY A 324 -26.83 -2.67 1.97
C GLY A 324 -27.14 -4.16 2.06
N ASN A 325 -26.44 -5.07 1.36
CA ASN A 325 -26.58 -6.50 1.61
C ASN A 325 -25.61 -6.96 2.72
N LYS A 326 -26.03 -7.91 3.55
CA LYS A 326 -25.20 -8.56 4.58
C LYS A 326 -23.91 -9.16 4.01
N ASN A 327 -23.95 -9.59 2.75
CA ASN A 327 -22.79 -10.10 2.01
C ASN A 327 -21.76 -9.00 1.73
N ASP A 328 -22.18 -7.78 1.43
CA ASP A 328 -21.29 -6.69 1.05
C ASP A 328 -20.38 -6.31 2.22
N GLU A 329 -20.93 -6.23 3.44
CA GLU A 329 -20.12 -6.00 4.64
C GLU A 329 -19.04 -7.09 4.81
N VAL A 330 -19.38 -8.36 4.55
CA VAL A 330 -18.44 -9.48 4.65
C VAL A 330 -17.35 -9.38 3.58
N TYR A 331 -17.70 -9.07 2.34
CA TYR A 331 -16.74 -8.98 1.25
C TYR A 331 -15.80 -7.77 1.39
N VAL A 332 -16.34 -6.62 1.80
CA VAL A 332 -15.57 -5.36 1.89
C VAL A 332 -14.73 -5.31 3.18
N HIS A 333 -15.28 -5.76 4.31
CA HIS A 333 -14.64 -5.57 5.63
C HIS A 333 -14.22 -6.87 6.31
N GLY A 334 -14.78 -8.02 5.89
CA GLY A 334 -14.62 -9.29 6.60
C GLY A 334 -13.17 -9.70 6.73
N ALA A 335 -12.36 -9.57 5.67
CA ALA A 335 -10.95 -9.94 5.72
C ALA A 335 -10.17 -9.17 6.81
N TYR A 336 -10.31 -7.84 6.85
CA TYR A 336 -9.61 -7.00 7.83
C TYR A 336 -10.12 -7.23 9.25
N LEU A 337 -11.42 -7.35 9.41
CA LEU A 337 -12.06 -7.48 10.71
C LEU A 337 -11.79 -8.87 11.32
N VAL A 338 -11.85 -9.94 10.52
CA VAL A 338 -11.50 -11.30 10.97
C VAL A 338 -10.07 -11.35 11.49
N THR A 339 -9.12 -10.70 10.81
CA THR A 339 -7.73 -10.62 11.28
C THR A 339 -7.63 -9.81 12.57
N ALA A 340 -8.25 -8.63 12.64
CA ALA A 340 -8.22 -7.79 13.83
C ALA A 340 -8.81 -8.47 15.07
N MET A 341 -9.90 -9.24 14.91
CA MET A 341 -10.59 -9.92 16.00
C MET A 341 -9.83 -11.14 16.54
N GLN A 342 -8.83 -11.66 15.82
CA GLN A 342 -7.96 -12.74 16.32
C GLN A 342 -7.12 -12.30 17.52
N GLU A 343 -6.84 -11.01 17.63
CA GLU A 343 -6.20 -10.42 18.80
C GLU A 343 -7.11 -10.35 20.04
N TRP A 344 -8.38 -10.80 19.92
CA TRP A 344 -9.37 -10.77 20.99
C TRP A 344 -9.97 -12.16 21.28
N PRO A 345 -9.15 -13.19 21.58
CA PRO A 345 -9.62 -14.58 21.73
C PRO A 345 -10.70 -14.75 22.82
N ASP A 346 -10.57 -14.04 23.93
CA ASP A 346 -11.55 -14.09 25.03
C ASP A 346 -12.91 -13.47 24.64
N LEU A 347 -12.89 -12.43 23.80
CA LEU A 347 -14.10 -11.83 23.25
C LEU A 347 -14.76 -12.79 22.26
N LEU A 348 -13.99 -13.41 21.38
CA LEU A 348 -14.50 -14.45 20.47
C LEU A 348 -15.17 -15.59 21.25
N ALA A 349 -14.56 -16.06 22.34
CA ALA A 349 -15.15 -17.09 23.19
C ALA A 349 -16.48 -16.63 23.85
N ASN A 350 -16.56 -15.36 24.28
CA ASN A 350 -17.81 -14.78 24.77
C ASN A 350 -18.88 -14.69 23.67
N MET A 351 -18.50 -14.27 22.46
CA MET A 351 -19.40 -14.21 21.31
C MET A 351 -19.98 -15.58 20.98
N MET A 352 -19.14 -16.62 20.87
CA MET A 352 -19.62 -17.98 20.62
C MET A 352 -20.54 -18.48 21.72
N SER A 353 -20.23 -18.18 23.00
CA SER A 353 -21.09 -18.59 24.11
C SER A 353 -22.48 -17.93 24.05
N VAL A 354 -22.56 -16.66 23.66
CA VAL A 354 -23.83 -15.93 23.52
C VAL A 354 -24.61 -16.39 22.30
N VAL A 355 -23.94 -16.55 21.16
CA VAL A 355 -24.59 -16.81 19.86
C VAL A 355 -24.91 -18.30 19.68
N ARG A 356 -24.01 -19.20 20.06
CA ARG A 356 -24.13 -20.65 19.87
C ARG A 356 -24.60 -21.40 21.12
N LYS A 357 -24.73 -20.71 22.26
CA LYS A 357 -25.07 -21.32 23.57
C LYS A 357 -24.09 -22.42 24.00
N LEU A 358 -22.84 -22.33 23.54
CA LEU A 358 -21.79 -23.29 23.87
C LEU A 358 -21.10 -22.91 25.20
N PRO A 359 -20.57 -23.89 25.96
CA PRO A 359 -19.84 -23.62 27.20
C PRO A 359 -18.50 -22.92 26.91
N LYS A 360 -18.20 -21.84 27.63
CA LYS A 360 -16.99 -21.02 27.42
C LYS A 360 -15.69 -21.82 27.50
N SER A 361 -15.61 -22.81 28.38
CA SER A 361 -14.39 -23.62 28.60
C SER A 361 -14.01 -24.47 27.38
N ARG A 362 -14.98 -25.11 26.73
CA ARG A 362 -14.77 -25.93 25.53
C ARG A 362 -14.38 -25.07 24.31
N ILE A 363 -15.00 -23.90 24.19
CA ILE A 363 -14.73 -22.95 23.11
C ILE A 363 -13.35 -22.31 23.25
N LEU A 364 -12.97 -21.89 24.46
CA LEU A 364 -11.70 -21.24 24.70
C LEU A 364 -10.54 -22.19 24.38
N GLU A 365 -10.65 -23.48 24.72
CA GLU A 365 -9.67 -24.49 24.30
C GLU A 365 -9.59 -24.64 22.77
N ASP A 366 -10.71 -24.78 22.07
CA ASP A 366 -10.70 -24.94 20.60
C ASP A 366 -10.25 -23.66 19.87
N THR A 367 -10.65 -22.49 20.38
CA THR A 367 -10.27 -21.16 19.85
C THR A 367 -8.79 -20.88 20.10
N LEU A 368 -8.27 -21.14 21.31
CA LEU A 368 -6.85 -21.01 21.60
C LEU A 368 -5.99 -22.05 20.84
N ARG A 369 -6.50 -23.27 20.63
CA ARG A 369 -5.84 -24.30 19.81
C ARG A 369 -5.80 -23.90 18.33
N GLN A 370 -6.87 -23.31 17.78
CA GLN A 370 -6.90 -22.83 16.39
C GLN A 370 -6.11 -21.52 16.18
N LEU A 371 -6.05 -20.64 17.19
CA LEU A 371 -5.33 -19.38 17.12
C LEU A 371 -3.82 -19.54 17.32
N SER A 372 -3.33 -20.71 17.76
CA SER A 372 -1.91 -21.08 17.76
C SER A 372 -0.95 -19.96 18.19
N TYR A 373 -1.29 -19.20 19.24
CA TYR A 373 -0.37 -18.24 19.84
C TYR A 373 -0.51 -18.33 21.35
N ASN A 374 0.48 -19.00 21.96
CA ASN A 374 0.55 -19.27 23.39
C ASN A 374 0.59 -17.97 24.18
N HIS A 375 -0.47 -17.73 24.95
CA HIS A 375 -0.71 -16.47 25.63
C HIS A 375 -0.06 -16.34 27.01
N LYS A 376 1.14 -16.92 27.23
CA LYS A 376 1.77 -16.89 28.56
C LYS A 376 3.26 -16.58 28.66
N ASP A 377 4.02 -16.48 27.57
CA ASP A 377 5.44 -16.08 27.63
C ASP A 377 5.89 -15.34 26.34
N THR A 378 5.35 -14.15 26.10
CA THR A 378 5.49 -13.43 24.81
C THR A 378 6.94 -13.11 24.43
N ILE A 379 7.84 -12.98 25.41
CA ILE A 379 9.27 -12.71 25.16
C ILE A 379 10.00 -13.98 24.69
N ASN A 380 9.68 -15.14 25.27
CA ASN A 380 10.34 -16.41 24.96
C ASN A 380 9.79 -17.04 23.66
N ILE A 381 8.50 -16.82 23.37
CA ILE A 381 7.82 -17.31 22.17
C ILE A 381 8.29 -16.57 20.92
N ASN A 382 8.46 -15.24 20.98
CA ASN A 382 9.00 -14.49 19.85
C ASN A 382 10.45 -14.89 19.56
N SER A 383 11.25 -15.20 20.59
CA SER A 383 12.60 -15.73 20.40
C SER A 383 12.60 -17.10 19.70
N LEU A 384 11.76 -18.04 20.14
CA LEU A 384 11.66 -19.37 19.51
C LEU A 384 11.09 -19.32 18.09
N LEU A 385 10.07 -18.48 17.85
CA LEU A 385 9.52 -18.26 16.52
C LEU A 385 10.57 -17.63 15.60
N ASN A 386 11.29 -16.60 16.06
CA ASN A 386 12.33 -15.97 15.27
C ASN A 386 13.46 -16.94 14.93
N GLN A 387 13.88 -17.80 15.88
CA GLN A 387 14.85 -18.86 15.62
C GLN A 387 14.34 -19.86 14.56
N LYS A 388 13.06 -20.25 14.64
CA LYS A 388 12.43 -21.11 13.64
C LYS A 388 12.41 -20.45 12.25
N LEU A 389 12.01 -19.19 12.16
CA LEU A 389 11.99 -18.43 10.90
C LEU A 389 13.39 -18.26 10.30
N ILE A 390 14.41 -17.96 11.12
CA ILE A 390 15.82 -17.91 10.68
C ILE A 390 16.26 -19.27 10.13
N LYS A 391 15.92 -20.36 10.82
CA LYS A 391 16.23 -21.71 10.35
C LYS A 391 15.56 -22.01 9.00
N GLU A 392 14.26 -21.77 8.88
CA GLU A 392 13.51 -21.93 7.62
C GLU A 392 14.10 -21.06 6.49
N GLY A 393 14.46 -19.81 6.79
CA GLY A 393 15.09 -18.91 5.82
C GLY A 393 16.42 -19.44 5.30
N ASN A 394 17.26 -20.00 6.19
CA ASN A 394 18.51 -20.65 5.79
C ASN A 394 18.28 -21.93 4.97
N GLU A 395 17.29 -22.75 5.32
CA GLU A 395 16.91 -23.93 4.54
C GLU A 395 16.47 -23.54 3.12
N LYS A 396 15.69 -22.46 2.99
CA LYS A 396 15.24 -21.91 1.70
C LYS A 396 16.39 -21.32 0.88
N LEU A 397 17.35 -20.66 1.51
CA LEU A 397 18.59 -20.20 0.87
C LEU A 397 19.36 -21.38 0.23
N GLU A 398 19.56 -22.47 0.96
CA GLU A 398 20.25 -23.65 0.44
C GLU A 398 19.46 -24.36 -0.68
N LEU A 399 18.13 -24.44 -0.54
CA LEU A 399 17.26 -24.93 -1.60
C LEU A 399 17.41 -24.09 -2.89
N GLY A 400 17.38 -22.76 -2.76
CA GLY A 400 17.55 -21.84 -3.89
C GLY A 400 18.90 -22.02 -4.59
N ARG A 401 19.99 -22.21 -3.83
CA ARG A 401 21.33 -22.49 -4.38
C ARG A 401 21.34 -23.78 -5.19
N LYS A 402 20.77 -24.86 -4.64
CA LYS A 402 20.66 -26.15 -5.33
C LYS A 402 19.86 -26.03 -6.64
N LEU A 403 18.73 -25.32 -6.61
CA LEU A 403 17.88 -25.09 -7.80
C LEU A 403 18.62 -24.27 -8.87
N MET A 404 19.37 -23.24 -8.46
CA MET A 404 20.19 -22.44 -9.35
C MET A 404 21.29 -23.26 -10.02
N THR A 405 21.97 -24.15 -9.28
CA THR A 405 22.95 -25.11 -9.85
C THR A 405 22.29 -26.03 -10.88
N ASN A 406 21.05 -26.45 -10.63
CA ASN A 406 20.25 -27.27 -11.54
C ASN A 406 19.61 -26.47 -12.70
N LYS A 407 19.90 -25.16 -12.81
CA LYS A 407 19.36 -24.23 -13.81
C LYS A 407 17.83 -24.05 -13.75
N ASP A 408 17.19 -24.38 -12.64
CA ASP A 408 15.77 -24.06 -12.40
C ASP A 408 15.67 -22.65 -11.80
N ILE A 409 15.86 -21.64 -12.66
CA ILE A 409 16.03 -20.24 -12.25
C ILE A 409 14.78 -19.67 -11.58
N LEU A 410 13.60 -20.02 -12.09
CA LEU A 410 12.34 -19.54 -11.51
C LEU A 410 12.16 -20.11 -10.11
N LYS A 411 12.27 -21.43 -9.90
CA LYS A 411 12.12 -21.98 -8.54
C LYS A 411 13.23 -21.52 -7.60
N ALA A 412 14.44 -21.30 -8.10
CA ALA A 412 15.51 -20.71 -7.30
C ALA A 412 15.14 -19.30 -6.83
N TYR A 413 14.60 -18.46 -7.74
CA TYR A 413 14.10 -17.14 -7.41
C TYR A 413 13.05 -17.19 -6.29
N LEU A 414 12.06 -18.08 -6.41
CA LEU A 414 11.02 -18.30 -5.39
C LEU A 414 11.61 -18.66 -4.03
N ALA A 415 12.54 -19.62 -4.01
CA ALA A 415 13.18 -20.04 -2.77
C ALA A 415 13.96 -18.89 -2.11
N PHE A 416 14.60 -18.00 -2.87
CA PHE A 416 15.26 -16.83 -2.30
C PHE A 416 14.29 -15.74 -1.83
N SER A 417 13.16 -15.54 -2.51
CA SER A 417 12.09 -14.65 -2.06
C SER A 417 11.50 -15.11 -0.74
N GLU A 418 11.15 -16.39 -0.63
CA GLU A 418 10.72 -16.99 0.63
C GLU A 418 11.79 -16.81 1.72
N ALA A 419 13.07 -17.06 1.41
CA ALA A 419 14.16 -16.86 2.37
C ALA A 419 14.20 -15.41 2.88
N LYS A 420 14.14 -14.41 1.99
CA LYS A 420 14.14 -12.99 2.37
C LYS A 420 12.94 -12.66 3.26
N ALA A 421 11.74 -13.07 2.88
CA ALA A 421 10.51 -12.80 3.64
C ALA A 421 10.57 -13.33 5.08
N LYS A 422 11.22 -14.49 5.30
CA LYS A 422 11.46 -15.01 6.67
C LYS A 422 12.34 -14.09 7.50
N PHE A 423 13.45 -13.60 6.95
CA PHE A 423 14.34 -12.67 7.64
C PHE A 423 13.68 -11.29 7.86
N GLU A 424 12.86 -10.82 6.92
CA GLU A 424 12.09 -9.58 7.07
C GLU A 424 11.00 -9.69 8.14
N THR A 425 10.33 -10.84 8.23
CA THR A 425 9.37 -11.10 9.32
C THR A 425 10.06 -11.06 10.68
N VAL A 426 11.25 -11.65 10.79
CA VAL A 426 12.05 -11.60 12.03
C VAL A 426 12.46 -10.17 12.35
N ALA A 427 12.95 -9.44 11.36
CA ALA A 427 13.34 -8.05 11.46
C ALA A 427 12.18 -7.16 11.96
N MET A 428 10.99 -7.34 11.41
CA MET A 428 9.76 -6.66 11.83
C MET A 428 9.44 -6.95 13.30
N ASN A 429 9.53 -8.22 13.71
CA ASN A 429 9.29 -8.64 15.10
C ASN A 429 10.33 -8.05 16.08
N THR A 430 11.59 -7.93 15.67
CA THR A 430 12.69 -7.40 16.51
C THR A 430 12.86 -5.89 16.39
N ARG A 431 12.16 -5.26 15.45
CA ARG A 431 12.34 -3.87 15.09
C ARG A 431 13.80 -3.53 14.76
N THR A 432 14.45 -4.35 13.92
CA THR A 432 15.82 -4.14 13.36
C THR A 432 15.88 -4.25 11.84
N ARG A 433 16.76 -3.54 11.13
CA ARG A 433 16.84 -3.66 9.65
C ARG A 433 17.19 -5.10 9.23
N TRP A 434 16.44 -5.68 8.29
CA TRP A 434 16.60 -7.10 7.94
C TRP A 434 17.99 -7.44 7.40
N TYR A 435 18.57 -6.54 6.61
CA TYR A 435 19.88 -6.72 5.98
C TYR A 435 21.05 -6.65 6.96
N GLN A 436 20.84 -6.28 8.23
CA GLN A 436 21.90 -6.31 9.26
C GLN A 436 22.15 -7.73 9.81
N HIS A 437 21.17 -8.63 9.67
CA HIS A 437 21.20 -9.97 10.29
C HIS A 437 20.95 -11.10 9.30
N ALA A 438 20.62 -10.79 8.05
CA ALA A 438 20.42 -11.77 6.99
C ALA A 438 21.74 -12.11 6.26
N PRO A 439 21.87 -13.32 5.69
CA PRO A 439 22.94 -13.63 4.76
C PRO A 439 22.81 -12.82 3.46
N PHE A 440 23.84 -12.06 3.08
CA PHE A 440 23.83 -11.27 1.81
C PHE A 440 23.58 -12.14 0.57
N ALA A 441 23.90 -13.44 0.66
CA ALA A 441 23.70 -14.39 -0.41
C ALA A 441 22.23 -14.59 -0.81
N ILE A 442 21.28 -14.27 0.07
CA ILE A 442 19.85 -14.32 -0.26
C ILE A 442 19.58 -13.35 -1.41
N VAL A 443 19.90 -12.06 -1.22
CA VAL A 443 19.66 -11.03 -2.22
C VAL A 443 20.66 -11.07 -3.38
N SER A 444 21.92 -11.45 -3.17
CA SER A 444 22.87 -11.50 -4.29
C SER A 444 22.53 -12.62 -5.29
N ASN A 445 22.04 -13.76 -4.81
CA ASN A 445 21.56 -14.85 -5.66
C ASN A 445 20.21 -14.51 -6.28
N ARG A 446 19.27 -13.93 -5.52
CA ARG A 446 17.99 -13.48 -6.04
C ARG A 446 18.13 -12.42 -7.13
N CYS A 447 19.02 -11.44 -6.95
CA CYS A 447 19.42 -10.46 -7.96
C CYS A 447 19.87 -11.14 -9.25
N THR A 448 20.67 -12.21 -9.13
CA THR A 448 21.14 -12.97 -10.30
C THR A 448 19.98 -13.65 -11.03
N CYS A 449 19.06 -14.29 -10.32
CA CYS A 449 17.84 -14.83 -10.93
C CYS A 449 17.00 -13.73 -11.57
N ALA A 450 16.81 -12.60 -10.88
CA ALA A 450 15.99 -11.49 -11.35
C ALA A 450 16.51 -10.90 -12.66
N VAL A 451 17.83 -10.74 -12.81
CA VAL A 451 18.44 -10.31 -14.08
C VAL A 451 18.17 -11.31 -15.21
N ILE A 452 18.28 -12.62 -14.95
CA ILE A 452 18.00 -13.66 -15.95
C ILE A 452 16.52 -13.64 -16.36
N LEU A 453 15.62 -13.45 -15.39
CA LEU A 453 14.17 -13.37 -15.60
C LEU A 453 13.70 -12.01 -16.12
N LYS A 454 14.59 -11.01 -16.20
CA LYS A 454 14.29 -9.61 -16.56
C LYS A 454 13.35 -8.90 -15.57
N GLU A 455 13.37 -9.32 -14.31
CA GLU A 455 12.68 -8.66 -13.19
C GLU A 455 13.52 -7.49 -12.68
N TRP A 456 13.63 -6.45 -13.51
CA TRP A 456 14.61 -5.38 -13.31
C TRP A 456 14.44 -4.59 -12.01
N ASN A 457 13.21 -4.43 -11.51
CA ASN A 457 12.99 -3.71 -10.26
C ASN A 457 13.47 -4.53 -9.05
N ILE A 458 13.26 -5.85 -9.03
CA ILE A 458 13.82 -6.73 -7.99
C ILE A 458 15.34 -6.80 -8.12
N ALA A 459 15.88 -6.96 -9.33
CA ALA A 459 17.32 -6.96 -9.57
C ALA A 459 17.98 -5.69 -9.02
N ARG A 460 17.34 -4.53 -9.21
CA ARG A 460 17.77 -3.24 -8.68
C ARG A 460 17.78 -3.22 -7.16
N ILE A 461 16.66 -3.56 -6.51
CA ILE A 461 16.53 -3.56 -5.05
C ILE A 461 17.58 -4.48 -4.42
N ASP A 462 17.68 -5.71 -4.92
CA ASP A 462 18.60 -6.71 -4.39
C ASP A 462 20.06 -6.36 -4.61
N ALA A 463 20.39 -5.71 -5.73
CA ALA A 463 21.74 -5.21 -5.97
C ALA A 463 22.12 -4.16 -4.94
N ARG A 464 21.21 -3.24 -4.60
CA ARG A 464 21.43 -2.21 -3.57
C ARG A 464 21.69 -2.83 -2.19
N PHE A 465 20.85 -3.77 -1.74
CA PHE A 465 21.08 -4.49 -0.49
C PHE A 465 22.35 -5.33 -0.50
N THR A 466 22.65 -5.99 -1.62
CA THR A 466 23.89 -6.77 -1.74
C THR A 466 25.12 -5.88 -1.53
N LEU A 467 25.14 -4.68 -2.12
CA LEU A 467 26.26 -3.75 -1.99
C LEU A 467 26.35 -3.10 -0.60
N GLU A 468 25.22 -2.91 0.08
CA GLU A 468 25.19 -2.48 1.48
C GLU A 468 25.82 -3.54 2.39
N MET A 469 25.44 -4.80 2.20
CA MET A 469 25.88 -5.92 3.04
C MET A 469 27.29 -6.44 2.69
N LYS A 470 27.67 -6.34 1.40
CA LYS A 470 28.93 -6.84 0.86
C LYS A 470 29.47 -5.90 -0.23
N PRO A 471 30.09 -4.77 0.16
CA PRO A 471 30.57 -3.73 -0.77
C PRO A 471 31.54 -4.22 -1.85
N ASP A 472 32.31 -5.27 -1.60
CA ASP A 472 33.30 -5.86 -2.51
C ASP A 472 32.74 -6.96 -3.42
N HIS A 473 31.41 -7.13 -3.49
CA HIS A 473 30.78 -8.18 -4.30
C HIS A 473 30.79 -7.85 -5.80
N GLN A 474 31.92 -8.14 -6.47
CA GLN A 474 32.19 -7.84 -7.89
C GLN A 474 31.07 -8.27 -8.85
N ARG A 475 30.51 -9.47 -8.66
CA ARG A 475 29.42 -10.00 -9.51
C ARG A 475 28.16 -9.14 -9.49
N THR A 476 27.93 -8.34 -8.45
CA THR A 476 26.79 -7.41 -8.43
C THR A 476 27.08 -6.20 -9.31
N TYR A 477 28.30 -5.68 -9.31
CA TYR A 477 28.71 -4.56 -10.17
C TYR A 477 28.53 -4.86 -11.66
N GLU A 478 28.78 -6.10 -12.08
CA GLU A 478 28.56 -6.57 -13.47
C GLU A 478 27.10 -6.40 -13.93
N LYS A 479 26.13 -6.41 -13.00
CA LYS A 479 24.70 -6.32 -13.30
C LYS A 479 24.20 -4.89 -13.40
N LEU A 480 24.86 -3.93 -12.75
CA LEU A 480 24.35 -2.57 -12.57
C LEU A 480 24.13 -1.82 -13.89
N PRO A 481 25.04 -1.90 -14.90
CA PRO A 481 24.80 -1.28 -16.20
C PRO A 481 23.55 -1.82 -16.90
N LEU A 482 23.29 -3.13 -16.81
CA LEU A 482 22.10 -3.76 -17.40
C LEU A 482 20.81 -3.25 -16.74
N ILE A 483 20.83 -3.09 -15.42
CA ILE A 483 19.72 -2.52 -14.66
C ILE A 483 19.47 -1.08 -15.11
N ALA A 484 20.50 -0.24 -15.16
CA ALA A 484 20.37 1.15 -15.59
C ALA A 484 19.86 1.26 -17.04
N GLU A 485 20.30 0.37 -17.92
CA GLU A 485 19.82 0.27 -19.30
C GLU A 485 18.34 -0.09 -19.38
N ALA A 486 17.88 -1.07 -18.59
CA ALA A 486 16.47 -1.48 -18.58
C ALA A 486 15.52 -0.34 -18.17
N PHE A 487 15.96 0.56 -17.27
CA PHE A 487 15.21 1.75 -16.91
C PHE A 487 15.42 2.92 -17.91
N GLY A 488 16.31 2.78 -18.89
CA GLY A 488 16.61 3.81 -19.88
C GLY A 488 17.36 5.01 -19.31
N ALA A 489 18.33 4.76 -18.42
CA ALA A 489 19.16 5.77 -17.77
C ALA A 489 20.61 5.75 -18.32
N PRO A 490 20.87 6.29 -19.53
CA PRO A 490 22.16 6.13 -20.22
C PRO A 490 23.34 6.79 -19.50
N ARG A 491 23.12 7.94 -18.82
CA ARG A 491 24.17 8.61 -18.03
C ARG A 491 24.63 7.74 -16.87
N ILE A 492 23.68 7.17 -16.13
CA ILE A 492 23.96 6.25 -15.02
C ILE A 492 24.64 4.98 -15.54
N LYS A 493 24.14 4.40 -16.65
CA LYS A 493 24.76 3.23 -17.29
C LYS A 493 26.26 3.46 -17.57
N ALA A 494 26.59 4.54 -18.28
CA ALA A 494 27.98 4.86 -18.63
C ALA A 494 28.88 5.02 -17.39
N GLN A 495 28.36 5.63 -16.33
CA GLN A 495 29.09 5.79 -15.08
C GLN A 495 29.31 4.46 -14.34
N LEU A 496 28.34 3.56 -14.36
CA LEU A 496 28.46 2.22 -13.78
C LEU A 496 29.43 1.34 -14.56
N GLU A 497 29.48 1.46 -15.88
CA GLU A 497 30.49 0.80 -16.73
C GLU A 497 31.91 1.28 -16.40
N LEU A 498 32.08 2.58 -16.15
CA LEU A 498 33.36 3.12 -15.70
C LEU A 498 33.76 2.56 -14.32
N ASN A 499 32.80 2.42 -13.40
CA ASN A 499 33.03 1.80 -12.09
C ASN A 499 33.43 0.33 -12.23
N LEU A 500 32.79 -0.42 -13.14
CA LEU A 500 33.14 -1.81 -13.43
C LEU A 500 34.56 -1.93 -14.01
N LYS A 501 34.94 -1.01 -14.91
CA LYS A 501 36.30 -0.94 -15.45
C LYS A 501 37.35 -0.71 -14.36
N LYS A 502 37.09 0.23 -13.44
CA LYS A 502 37.95 0.49 -12.27
C LYS A 502 38.16 -0.75 -11.40
N ILE A 503 37.12 -1.56 -11.21
CA ILE A 503 37.20 -2.84 -10.49
C ILE A 503 38.09 -3.83 -11.26
N ALA A 504 37.85 -4.00 -12.56
CA ALA A 504 38.61 -4.93 -13.41
C ALA A 504 40.11 -4.59 -13.48
N GLU A 505 40.44 -3.29 -13.45
CA GLU A 505 41.81 -2.78 -13.42
C GLU A 505 42.47 -2.86 -12.03
N GLY A 506 41.75 -3.31 -11.00
CA GLY A 506 42.27 -3.42 -9.63
C GLY A 506 42.58 -2.05 -8.98
N THR A 507 41.93 -0.98 -9.43
CA THR A 507 42.13 0.38 -8.87
C THR A 507 41.46 0.56 -7.51
N VAL A 508 40.45 -0.27 -7.20
CA VAL A 508 39.70 -0.29 -5.94
C VAL A 508 40.31 -1.38 -5.06
N LYS A 509 41.11 -0.98 -4.07
CA LYS A 509 41.93 -1.89 -3.26
C LYS A 509 41.54 -1.92 -1.79
N THR A 510 41.19 -0.77 -1.22
CA THR A 510 40.91 -0.65 0.21
C THR A 510 39.43 -0.84 0.51
N GLU A 511 39.13 -1.28 1.73
CA GLU A 511 37.75 -1.43 2.20
C GLU A 511 36.97 -0.10 2.09
N ASN A 512 37.61 1.03 2.39
CA ASN A 512 36.97 2.35 2.28
C ASN A 512 36.65 2.71 0.82
N GLN A 513 37.52 2.37 -0.14
CA GLN A 513 37.24 2.57 -1.56
C GLN A 513 36.06 1.72 -2.03
N TRP A 514 35.97 0.47 -1.57
CA TRP A 514 34.82 -0.40 -1.84
C TRP A 514 33.53 0.16 -1.26
N LYS A 515 33.54 0.62 0.01
CA LYS A 515 32.38 1.24 0.66
C LYS A 515 31.89 2.48 -0.10
N GLN A 516 32.78 3.38 -0.50
CA GLN A 516 32.44 4.57 -1.29
C GLN A 516 31.86 4.19 -2.66
N LEU A 517 32.46 3.22 -3.34
CA LEU A 517 31.99 2.74 -4.64
C LEU A 517 30.62 2.06 -4.53
N ALA A 518 30.41 1.25 -3.50
CA ALA A 518 29.14 0.57 -3.20
C ALA A 518 28.03 1.58 -2.89
N GLN A 519 28.29 2.55 -2.02
CA GLN A 519 27.33 3.62 -1.69
C GLN A 519 26.93 4.40 -2.94
N TYR A 520 27.91 4.82 -3.74
CA TYR A 520 27.65 5.50 -5.02
C TYR A 520 26.83 4.64 -5.97
N SER A 521 27.25 3.39 -6.18
CA SER A 521 26.62 2.53 -7.18
C SER A 521 25.21 2.11 -6.74
N SER A 522 24.98 1.92 -5.44
CA SER A 522 23.68 1.70 -4.83
C SER A 522 22.73 2.88 -5.07
N VAL A 523 23.20 4.11 -4.82
CA VAL A 523 22.41 5.32 -5.05
C VAL A 523 22.17 5.60 -6.53
N ALA A 524 23.15 5.33 -7.39
CA ALA A 524 23.03 5.52 -8.84
C ALA A 524 21.88 4.70 -9.44
N ILE A 525 21.61 3.50 -8.89
CA ILE A 525 20.46 2.67 -9.28
C ILE A 525 19.25 2.84 -8.34
N SER A 526 19.21 3.89 -7.50
CA SER A 526 17.97 4.28 -6.84
C SER A 526 16.94 4.71 -7.87
N LEU A 527 15.66 4.50 -7.59
CA LEU A 527 14.55 4.83 -8.45
C LEU A 527 14.54 6.32 -8.77
N THR A 528 14.78 7.17 -7.76
CA THR A 528 14.92 8.62 -7.94
C THR A 528 16.05 8.97 -8.91
N SER A 529 17.24 8.38 -8.77
CA SER A 529 18.35 8.62 -9.70
C SER A 529 18.05 8.13 -11.13
N LEU A 530 17.42 6.96 -11.26
CA LEU A 530 17.05 6.42 -12.57
C LEU A 530 16.01 7.30 -13.27
N ILE A 531 14.96 7.73 -12.55
CA ILE A 531 13.93 8.63 -13.06
C ILE A 531 14.53 9.97 -13.51
N LEU A 532 15.28 10.63 -12.63
CA LEU A 532 15.91 11.91 -12.94
C LEU A 532 16.94 11.80 -14.08
N SER A 533 17.68 10.68 -14.15
CA SER A 533 18.61 10.43 -15.26
C SER A 533 17.87 10.24 -16.58
N LYS A 534 16.74 9.51 -16.58
CA LYS A 534 15.92 9.31 -17.78
C LYS A 534 15.33 10.64 -18.28
N ASN A 535 14.92 11.49 -17.34
CA ASN A 535 14.44 12.86 -17.61
C ASN A 535 15.53 13.87 -17.97
N ARG A 536 16.81 13.48 -17.93
CA ARG A 536 17.97 14.40 -18.11
C ARG A 536 17.98 15.56 -17.10
N SER A 537 17.35 15.37 -15.94
CA SER A 537 17.25 16.37 -14.86
C SER A 537 18.14 16.06 -13.65
N LEU A 538 18.83 14.91 -13.65
CA LEU A 538 19.73 14.53 -12.57
C LEU A 538 20.93 15.48 -12.49
N THR A 539 21.07 16.22 -11.39
CA THR A 539 22.26 17.03 -11.10
C THR A 539 23.20 16.32 -10.13
N GLU A 540 24.44 16.81 -10.00
CA GLU A 540 25.39 16.26 -9.04
C GLU A 540 24.96 16.57 -7.60
N GLU A 541 24.39 17.75 -7.35
CA GLU A 541 23.87 18.14 -6.02
C GLU A 541 22.75 17.20 -5.56
N MET A 542 21.83 16.85 -6.47
CA MET A 542 20.78 15.87 -6.19
C MET A 542 21.38 14.51 -5.84
N LEU A 543 22.43 14.09 -6.58
CA LEU A 543 23.12 12.83 -6.31
C LEU A 543 23.82 12.83 -4.95
N GLN A 544 24.48 13.93 -4.58
CA GLN A 544 25.09 14.11 -3.27
C GLN A 544 24.07 14.08 -2.13
N GLU A 545 22.87 14.65 -2.33
CA GLU A 545 21.79 14.56 -1.35
C GLU A 545 21.27 13.12 -1.21
N MET A 546 21.13 12.39 -2.32
CA MET A 546 20.75 10.98 -2.28
C MET A 546 21.83 10.10 -1.63
N LEU A 547 23.11 10.43 -1.81
CA LEU A 547 24.24 9.75 -1.15
C LEU A 547 24.16 9.80 0.37
N LYS A 548 23.66 10.89 0.95
CA LYS A 548 23.47 11.00 2.40
C LYS A 548 22.45 10.00 2.95
N ARG A 549 21.47 9.61 2.14
CA ARG A 549 20.42 8.64 2.51
C ARG A 549 20.84 7.21 2.22
N GLY A 550 21.50 6.97 1.09
CA GLY A 550 21.92 5.62 0.70
C GLY A 550 20.72 4.65 0.62
N ILE A 551 20.85 3.48 1.24
CA ILE A 551 19.82 2.44 1.28
C ILE A 551 18.58 2.83 2.11
N ASP A 552 18.70 3.83 3.01
CA ASP A 552 17.60 4.21 3.90
C ASP A 552 16.44 4.90 3.16
N ASP A 553 16.60 5.23 1.87
CA ASP A 553 15.49 5.68 1.03
C ASP A 553 14.35 4.65 0.91
N MET A 554 14.65 3.36 0.94
CA MET A 554 13.67 2.26 0.99
C MET A 554 12.88 2.23 2.30
N TYR A 555 13.30 3.01 3.29
CA TYR A 555 12.68 3.14 4.59
C TYR A 555 12.17 4.57 4.85
N THR A 556 11.93 5.34 3.79
CA THR A 556 11.34 6.69 3.86
C THR A 556 9.99 6.68 4.58
N PRO A 557 9.80 7.45 5.68
CA PRO A 557 8.52 7.52 6.39
C PRO A 557 7.35 7.93 5.49
N VAL A 558 6.17 7.33 5.68
CA VAL A 558 4.99 7.55 4.82
C VAL A 558 4.29 8.88 5.12
N ASN A 559 4.35 9.36 6.35
CA ASN A 559 3.75 10.63 6.73
C ASN A 559 4.58 11.82 6.23
N LEU A 560 3.93 12.84 5.66
CA LEU A 560 4.58 14.15 5.47
C LEU A 560 4.77 14.83 6.83
N LYS A 561 5.74 15.75 6.89
CA LYS A 561 6.03 16.50 8.11
C LYS A 561 4.81 17.33 8.59
N PRO A 562 4.62 17.53 9.91
CA PRO A 562 3.48 18.27 10.46
C PRO A 562 3.38 19.76 10.05
N ASP A 563 4.46 20.34 9.53
CA ASP A 563 4.51 21.71 9.01
C ASP A 563 3.99 21.82 7.58
N MET A 564 3.94 20.71 6.82
CA MET A 564 3.38 20.68 5.47
C MET A 564 1.85 20.58 5.47
N PHE A 565 1.30 19.76 6.35
CA PHE A 565 -0.15 19.63 6.55
C PHE A 565 -0.45 19.53 8.05
N PRO A 566 -1.54 20.12 8.55
CA PRO A 566 -1.95 19.97 9.94
C PRO A 566 -2.18 18.52 10.31
N MET A 567 -1.93 18.22 11.59
CA MET A 567 -2.18 16.91 12.17
C MET A 567 -3.68 16.62 12.23
N LEU A 568 -4.03 15.34 12.12
CA LEU A 568 -5.39 14.90 12.43
C LEU A 568 -5.70 15.15 13.91
N PRO A 569 -6.94 15.53 14.27
CA PRO A 569 -7.29 15.92 15.65
C PRO A 569 -7.03 14.85 16.72
N TRP A 570 -7.02 13.57 16.34
CA TRP A 570 -6.82 12.43 17.24
C TRP A 570 -5.40 11.86 17.20
N VAL A 571 -4.52 12.36 16.31
CA VAL A 571 -3.16 11.83 16.14
C VAL A 571 -2.17 12.72 16.89
N PRO A 572 -1.49 12.23 17.95
CA PRO A 572 -0.47 13.02 18.65
C PRO A 572 0.68 13.43 17.72
N ARG A 573 1.25 14.63 17.95
CA ARG A 573 2.26 15.23 17.05
C ARG A 573 3.57 14.44 16.98
N ASP A 574 3.94 13.78 18.07
CA ASP A 574 5.11 12.92 18.23
C ASP A 574 4.84 11.46 17.82
N SER A 575 3.67 11.19 17.23
CA SER A 575 3.20 9.85 16.91
C SER A 575 3.14 9.53 15.41
N LEU A 576 3.72 10.39 14.57
CA LEU A 576 3.97 10.08 13.16
C LEU A 576 5.10 9.06 13.03
N GLU A 577 5.13 8.35 11.91
CA GLU A 577 6.32 7.60 11.54
C GLU A 577 7.51 8.56 11.44
N CYS A 578 8.57 8.31 12.21
CA CYS A 578 9.79 9.12 12.18
C CYS A 578 10.96 8.32 11.61
N GLU A 579 12.01 8.98 11.12
CA GLU A 579 13.18 8.30 10.54
C GLU A 579 13.87 7.34 11.54
N GLN A 580 13.77 7.62 12.85
CA GLN A 580 14.26 6.76 13.93
C GLN A 580 13.22 5.71 14.41
N THR A 581 11.94 5.87 14.05
CA THR A 581 10.82 4.98 14.43
C THR A 581 10.22 4.26 13.22
N GLY A 582 10.84 4.37 12.03
CA GLY A 582 10.58 3.51 10.89
C GLY A 582 11.06 2.11 11.22
N LEU A 583 10.33 1.47 12.13
CA LEU A 583 10.36 0.10 12.65
C LEU A 583 11.71 -0.50 13.00
N TYR A 584 12.82 0.22 12.93
CA TYR A 584 14.13 -0.42 12.87
C TYR A 584 15.16 0.45 13.58
N LYS A 585 15.45 0.12 14.84
CA LYS A 585 16.62 0.64 15.57
C LYS A 585 17.89 -0.06 15.11
#